data_AF-A0A4Q9KTQ7-F1
#
_entry.id   AF-A0A4Q9KTQ7-F1
#
_cell.length_a   1.000
_cell.length_b   1.000
_cell.length_c   1.000
_cell.angle_alpha   90.00
_cell.angle_beta   90.00
_cell.angle_gamma   90.00
#
_symmetry.space_group_name_H-M   'P 1'
#
loop_
_entity.id
_entity.type
_entity.pdbx_description
1 polymer ?
#
loop_
_entity_poly.entity_id
_entity_poly.type
_entity_poly.pdbx_seq_one_letter_code
_entity_poly.pdbx_strand_id
1 'polypeptide(L)'
;MEQLMNVLRNLLCGTKEELKYIFRRFNSLLNSIFCYFKKLTSRVNRSNFPIITQIIYIFVNLSANNLKYKKMMLHDEIIDGIIELTKFKNKKLELSILWLIINLSWKEEEGVKNRIKILKKKGLFNWLKFLEYNDPVFTDKVQTALENLSFYESK
;
A
#
# COMPACT_ATOMS: atom_id res chain seq x y z
N MET A 1 -13.47 13.72 -7.93
CA MET A 1 -12.79 12.39 -7.92
C MET A 1 -12.21 12.02 -6.56
N GLU A 2 -11.53 12.92 -5.85
CA GLU A 2 -10.99 12.62 -4.51
C GLU A 2 -12.07 12.18 -3.50
N GLN A 3 -13.19 12.90 -3.42
CA GLN A 3 -14.31 12.56 -2.53
C GLN A 3 -14.89 11.16 -2.83
N LEU A 4 -14.99 10.78 -4.10
CA LEU A 4 -15.41 9.43 -4.48
C LEU A 4 -14.43 8.38 -3.95
N MET A 5 -13.12 8.62 -4.06
CA MET A 5 -12.12 7.70 -3.52
C MET A 5 -12.14 7.63 -2.00
N ASN A 6 -12.47 8.73 -1.30
CA ASN A 6 -12.71 8.71 0.15
C ASN A 6 -13.89 7.79 0.51
N VAL A 7 -14.99 7.86 -0.22
CA VAL A 7 -16.15 6.98 -0.01
C VAL A 7 -15.76 5.52 -0.26
N LEU A 8 -15.05 5.23 -1.36
CA LEU A 8 -14.58 3.88 -1.66
C LEU A 8 -13.61 3.34 -0.61
N ARG A 9 -12.70 4.17 -0.10
CA ARG A 9 -11.80 3.81 1.01
C ARG A 9 -12.57 3.35 2.23
N ASN A 10 -13.57 4.13 2.65
CA ASN A 10 -14.38 3.80 3.83
C ASN A 10 -15.23 2.55 3.58
N LEU A 11 -15.83 2.41 2.39
CA LEU A 11 -16.61 1.22 2.01
C LEU A 11 -15.76 -0.05 1.99
N LEU A 12 -14.50 0.05 1.56
CA LEU A 12 -13.55 -1.06 1.48
C LEU A 12 -12.77 -1.28 2.79
N CYS A 13 -13.15 -0.61 3.88
CA CYS A 13 -12.64 -0.83 5.23
C CYS A 13 -13.44 -1.88 6.02
N GLY A 14 -14.21 -2.73 5.32
CA GLY A 14 -15.09 -3.73 5.94
C GLY A 14 -14.43 -5.10 6.18
N THR A 15 -15.19 -5.98 6.81
CA THR A 15 -14.90 -7.41 7.00
C THR A 15 -14.76 -8.15 5.66
N LYS A 16 -14.21 -9.37 5.72
CA LYS A 16 -14.03 -10.23 4.54
C LYS A 16 -15.36 -10.53 3.85
N GLU A 17 -16.42 -10.72 4.63
CA GLU A 17 -17.78 -11.00 4.20
C GLU A 17 -18.40 -9.80 3.48
N GLU A 18 -18.25 -8.61 4.05
CA GLU A 18 -18.69 -7.35 3.43
C GLU A 18 -17.96 -7.09 2.11
N LEU A 19 -16.64 -7.24 2.08
CA LEU A 19 -15.85 -7.11 0.86
C LEU A 19 -16.28 -8.13 -0.20
N LYS A 20 -16.56 -9.38 0.20
CA LYS A 20 -17.07 -10.42 -0.71
C LYS A 20 -18.43 -10.03 -1.29
N TYR A 21 -19.33 -9.47 -0.46
CA TYR A 21 -20.63 -8.98 -0.92
C TYR A 21 -20.48 -7.81 -1.90
N ILE A 22 -19.67 -6.80 -1.55
CA ILE A 22 -19.39 -5.62 -2.38
C ILE A 22 -18.83 -6.05 -3.73
N PHE A 23 -17.78 -6.87 -3.76
CA PHE A 23 -17.17 -7.30 -5.02
C PHE A 23 -18.03 -8.30 -5.80
N ARG A 24 -18.96 -9.02 -5.17
CA ARG A 24 -19.97 -9.79 -5.91
C ARG A 24 -20.95 -8.87 -6.61
N ARG A 25 -21.38 -7.78 -5.95
CA ARG A 25 -22.35 -6.82 -6.50
C ARG A 25 -21.72 -5.87 -7.54
N PHE A 26 -20.46 -5.52 -7.34
CA PHE A 26 -19.67 -4.60 -8.16
C PHE A 26 -18.36 -5.29 -8.61
N ASN A 27 -18.49 -6.32 -9.42
CA ASN A 27 -17.38 -7.20 -9.82
C ASN A 27 -16.23 -6.51 -10.56
N SER A 28 -16.49 -5.37 -11.23
CA SER A 28 -15.49 -4.58 -11.93
C SER A 28 -14.84 -3.49 -11.07
N LEU A 29 -15.31 -3.26 -9.83
CA LEU A 29 -14.85 -2.16 -8.99
C LEU A 29 -13.35 -2.23 -8.71
N LEU A 30 -12.87 -3.40 -8.28
CA LEU A 30 -11.46 -3.58 -7.95
C LEU A 30 -10.56 -3.38 -9.17
N ASN A 31 -10.95 -3.96 -10.31
CA ASN A 31 -10.23 -3.80 -11.58
C ASN A 31 -10.22 -2.33 -12.03
N SER A 32 -11.32 -1.60 -11.84
CA SER A 32 -11.42 -0.19 -12.18
C SER A 32 -10.49 0.67 -11.32
N ILE A 33 -10.41 0.37 -10.01
CA ILE A 33 -9.48 1.04 -9.08
C ILE A 33 -8.04 0.80 -9.52
N PHE A 34 -7.67 -0.43 -9.90
CA PHE A 34 -6.32 -0.75 -10.37
C PHE A 34 -5.98 -0.10 -11.71
N CYS A 35 -6.89 -0.13 -12.68
CA CYS A 35 -6.70 0.54 -13.96
C CYS A 35 -6.49 2.05 -13.76
N TYR A 36 -7.26 2.65 -12.85
CA TYR A 36 -7.13 4.06 -12.54
C TYR A 36 -5.82 4.36 -11.81
N PHE A 37 -5.42 3.55 -10.83
CA PHE A 37 -4.11 3.64 -10.18
C PHE A 37 -2.98 3.62 -11.21
N LYS A 38 -2.97 2.60 -12.08
CA LYS A 38 -1.97 2.45 -13.16
C LYS A 38 -1.92 3.68 -14.07
N LYS A 39 -3.09 4.21 -14.46
CA LYS A 39 -3.16 5.45 -15.26
C LYS A 39 -2.47 6.61 -14.52
N LEU A 40 -2.76 6.80 -13.23
CA LEU A 40 -2.21 7.89 -12.44
C LEU A 40 -0.70 7.75 -12.18
N THR A 41 -0.20 6.52 -12.03
CA THR A 41 1.24 6.26 -11.78
C THR A 41 2.08 6.22 -13.05
N SER A 42 1.49 5.92 -14.21
CA SER A 42 2.22 5.96 -15.50
C SER A 42 2.72 7.36 -15.88
N ARG A 43 2.04 8.41 -15.40
CA ARG A 43 2.39 9.83 -15.59
C ARG A 43 2.02 10.60 -14.33
N VAL A 44 2.86 10.48 -13.31
CA VAL A 44 2.60 11.08 -12.01
C VAL A 44 2.52 12.60 -12.13
N ASN A 45 1.37 13.15 -11.74
CA ASN A 45 1.15 14.58 -11.57
C ASN A 45 0.85 14.87 -10.10
N ARG A 46 1.52 15.85 -9.51
CA ARG A 46 1.34 16.25 -8.11
C ARG A 46 -0.10 16.64 -7.79
N SER A 47 -0.86 17.16 -8.76
CA SER A 47 -2.29 17.45 -8.59
C SER A 47 -3.12 16.20 -8.27
N ASN A 48 -2.63 15.01 -8.61
CA ASN A 48 -3.30 13.74 -8.36
C ASN A 48 -2.92 13.10 -7.03
N PHE A 49 -1.95 13.66 -6.28
CA PHE A 49 -1.52 13.09 -5.00
C PHE A 49 -2.64 12.84 -4.00
N PRO A 50 -3.62 13.74 -3.82
CA PRO A 50 -4.74 13.47 -2.91
C PRO A 50 -5.53 12.22 -3.33
N ILE A 51 -5.80 12.07 -4.63
CA ILE A 51 -6.53 10.92 -5.19
C ILE A 51 -5.71 9.63 -5.03
N ILE A 52 -4.42 9.67 -5.39
CA ILE A 52 -3.52 8.52 -5.28
C ILE A 52 -3.40 8.06 -3.83
N THR A 53 -3.28 9.01 -2.89
CA THR A 53 -3.22 8.71 -1.46
C THR A 53 -4.45 7.93 -1.00
N GLN A 54 -5.66 8.31 -1.45
CA GLN A 54 -6.87 7.54 -1.12
C GLN A 54 -6.87 6.14 -1.72
N ILE A 55 -6.35 5.98 -2.94
CA ILE A 55 -6.21 4.67 -3.56
C ILE A 55 -5.21 3.80 -2.79
N ILE A 56 -4.09 4.36 -2.33
CA ILE A 56 -3.16 3.62 -1.47
C ILE A 56 -3.84 3.22 -0.16
N TYR A 57 -4.65 4.08 0.46
CA TYR A 57 -5.42 3.67 1.64
C TYR A 57 -6.49 2.60 1.35
N ILE A 58 -7.07 2.57 0.14
CA ILE A 58 -7.88 1.41 -0.28
C ILE A 58 -7.02 0.14 -0.28
N PHE A 59 -5.79 0.21 -0.80
CA PHE A 59 -4.86 -0.93 -0.80
C PHE A 59 -4.45 -1.35 0.62
N VAL A 60 -4.24 -0.38 1.53
CA VAL A 60 -4.00 -0.62 2.96
C VAL A 60 -5.16 -1.43 3.55
N ASN A 61 -6.40 -0.97 3.36
CA ASN A 61 -7.60 -1.61 3.90
C ASN A 61 -7.76 -3.04 3.37
N LEU A 62 -7.62 -3.22 2.04
CA LEU A 62 -7.69 -4.55 1.43
C LEU A 62 -6.57 -5.47 1.95
N SER A 63 -5.39 -4.92 2.23
CA SER A 63 -4.22 -5.68 2.67
C SER A 63 -4.13 -5.86 4.18
N ALA A 64 -5.09 -5.40 4.99
CA ALA A 64 -5.00 -5.50 6.44
C ALA A 64 -4.92 -6.97 6.90
N ASN A 65 -5.90 -7.80 6.53
CA ASN A 65 -6.03 -9.19 7.02
C ASN A 65 -6.42 -10.18 5.91
N ASN A 66 -6.04 -9.93 4.65
CA ASN A 66 -6.42 -10.78 3.53
C ASN A 66 -5.25 -11.10 2.60
N LEU A 67 -4.76 -12.34 2.68
CA LEU A 67 -3.62 -12.83 1.88
C LEU A 67 -3.83 -12.69 0.37
N LYS A 68 -5.07 -12.81 -0.13
CA LYS A 68 -5.36 -12.62 -1.56
C LYS A 68 -4.98 -11.22 -2.00
N TYR A 69 -5.45 -10.20 -1.26
CA TYR A 69 -5.17 -8.81 -1.59
C TYR A 69 -3.71 -8.43 -1.35
N LYS A 70 -3.07 -8.97 -0.30
CA LYS A 70 -1.62 -8.79 -0.09
C LYS A 70 -0.81 -9.31 -1.28
N LYS A 71 -1.14 -10.51 -1.80
CA LYS A 71 -0.50 -11.05 -3.02
C LYS A 71 -0.76 -10.15 -4.23
N MET A 72 -1.98 -9.62 -4.36
CA MET A 72 -2.33 -8.73 -5.47
C MET A 72 -1.53 -7.42 -5.47
N MET A 73 -1.26 -6.84 -4.29
CA MET A 73 -0.44 -5.61 -4.18
C MET A 73 1.02 -5.79 -4.60
N LEU A 74 1.49 -7.04 -4.71
CA LEU A 74 2.86 -7.35 -5.11
C LEU A 74 2.99 -7.67 -6.62
N HIS A 75 1.90 -7.63 -7.39
CA HIS A 75 2.00 -7.69 -8.85
C HIS A 75 2.80 -6.50 -9.38
N ASP A 76 3.67 -6.75 -10.36
CA ASP A 76 4.63 -5.77 -10.89
C ASP A 76 3.97 -4.43 -11.22
N GLU A 77 2.82 -4.44 -11.91
CA GLU A 77 2.12 -3.20 -12.28
C GLU A 77 1.69 -2.34 -11.09
N ILE A 78 1.34 -2.95 -9.96
CA ILE A 78 0.91 -2.23 -8.76
C ILE A 78 2.13 -1.79 -7.95
N ILE A 79 3.06 -2.71 -7.69
CA ILE A 79 4.23 -2.40 -6.88
C ILE A 79 5.16 -1.40 -7.58
N ASP A 80 5.33 -1.48 -8.89
CA ASP A 80 6.13 -0.52 -9.66
C ASP A 80 5.47 0.86 -9.67
N GLY A 81 4.14 0.91 -9.72
CA GLY A 81 3.40 2.16 -9.49
C GLY A 81 3.65 2.75 -8.10
N ILE A 82 3.73 1.92 -7.06
CA ILE A 82 4.10 2.36 -5.71
C ILE A 82 5.55 2.85 -5.65
N ILE A 83 6.49 2.15 -6.30
CA ILE A 83 7.90 2.58 -6.38
C ILE A 83 8.01 3.94 -7.08
N GLU A 84 7.29 4.16 -8.17
CA GLU A 84 7.31 5.45 -8.87
C GLU A 84 6.92 6.60 -7.93
N LEU A 85 5.94 6.37 -7.06
CA LEU A 85 5.47 7.36 -6.08
C LEU A 85 6.53 7.70 -5.01
N THR A 86 7.47 6.79 -4.72
CA THR A 86 8.53 7.02 -3.72
C THR A 86 9.55 8.08 -4.14
N LYS A 87 9.60 8.42 -5.43
CA LYS A 87 10.46 9.48 -5.99
C LYS A 87 10.00 10.90 -5.63
N PHE A 88 8.78 11.04 -5.09
CA PHE A 88 8.18 12.33 -4.80
C PHE A 88 8.06 12.55 -3.29
N LYS A 89 8.64 13.66 -2.79
CA LYS A 89 8.46 14.07 -1.39
C LYS A 89 7.03 14.55 -1.16
N ASN A 90 6.22 13.75 -0.47
CA ASN A 90 4.88 14.12 -0.01
C ASN A 90 4.49 13.30 1.22
N LYS A 91 4.38 13.96 2.37
CA LYS A 91 4.20 13.29 3.67
C LYS A 91 2.95 12.41 3.75
N LYS A 92 1.83 12.83 3.17
CA LYS A 92 0.58 12.05 3.18
C LYS A 92 0.73 10.78 2.33
N LEU A 93 1.35 10.90 1.16
CA LEU A 93 1.64 9.79 0.27
C LEU A 93 2.64 8.81 0.91
N GLU A 94 3.76 9.32 1.44
CA GLU A 94 4.77 8.55 2.17
C GLU A 94 4.13 7.74 3.32
N LEU A 95 3.29 8.39 4.14
CA LEU A 95 2.60 7.73 5.25
C LEU A 95 1.65 6.63 4.76
N SER A 96 0.91 6.86 3.66
CA SER A 96 0.01 5.84 3.11
C SER A 96 0.77 4.62 2.58
N ILE A 97 1.92 4.83 1.91
CA ILE A 97 2.79 3.76 1.43
C ILE A 97 3.40 3.00 2.61
N LEU A 98 3.78 3.71 3.66
CA LEU A 98 4.32 3.12 4.89
C LEU A 98 3.32 2.17 5.56
N TRP A 99 2.06 2.59 5.71
CA TRP A 99 0.99 1.72 6.20
C TRP A 99 0.81 0.47 5.34
N LEU A 100 0.90 0.61 4.01
CA LEU A 100 0.80 -0.52 3.10
C LEU A 100 1.97 -1.48 3.29
N ILE A 101 3.21 -0.98 3.42
CA ILE A 101 4.38 -1.81 3.69
C ILE A 101 4.19 -2.59 4.98
N ILE A 102 3.78 -1.95 6.08
CA ILE A 102 3.52 -2.59 7.38
C ILE A 102 2.54 -3.76 7.20
N ASN A 103 1.42 -3.52 6.52
CA ASN A 103 0.42 -4.55 6.26
C ASN A 103 0.98 -5.70 5.40
N LEU A 104 1.81 -5.41 4.40
CA LEU A 104 2.39 -6.45 3.53
C LEU A 104 3.51 -7.25 4.23
N SER A 105 4.13 -6.70 5.26
CA SER A 105 5.27 -7.30 5.97
C SER A 105 4.95 -7.81 7.38
N TRP A 106 3.67 -7.92 7.76
CA TRP A 106 3.29 -8.36 9.11
C TRP A 106 3.86 -9.75 9.46
N LYS A 107 4.68 -9.82 10.52
CA LYS A 107 5.62 -10.91 10.83
C LYS A 107 4.98 -12.28 11.09
N GLU A 108 3.70 -12.32 11.44
CA GLU A 108 2.97 -13.51 11.87
C GLU A 108 2.15 -14.18 10.76
N GLU A 109 2.20 -13.64 9.54
CA GLU A 109 1.35 -14.11 8.46
C GLU A 109 2.06 -15.09 7.51
N GLU A 110 1.32 -16.08 7.03
CA GLU A 110 1.81 -17.02 6.01
C GLU A 110 2.38 -16.29 4.78
N GLY A 111 3.54 -16.73 4.30
CA GLY A 111 4.17 -16.20 3.09
C GLY A 111 4.86 -14.83 3.27
N VAL A 112 4.90 -14.27 4.48
CA VAL A 112 5.54 -12.98 4.76
C VAL A 112 7.00 -12.92 4.31
N LYS A 113 7.78 -14.01 4.45
CA LYS A 113 9.18 -14.08 4.01
C LYS A 113 9.34 -13.74 2.52
N ASN A 114 8.44 -14.27 1.67
CA ASN A 114 8.46 -13.96 0.24
C ASN A 114 8.04 -12.51 -0.03
N ARG A 115 7.03 -12.00 0.68
CA ARG A 115 6.59 -10.60 0.55
C ARG A 115 7.72 -9.63 0.91
N ILE A 116 8.39 -9.85 2.03
CA ILE A 116 9.57 -9.06 2.46
C ILE A 116 10.65 -9.09 1.38
N LYS A 117 10.98 -10.28 0.84
CA LYS A 117 11.98 -10.42 -0.22
C LYS A 117 11.63 -9.55 -1.44
N ILE A 118 10.36 -9.52 -1.85
CA ILE A 118 9.89 -8.70 -2.98
C ILE A 118 9.98 -7.21 -2.65
N LEU A 119 9.48 -6.77 -1.49
CA LEU A 119 9.52 -5.37 -1.06
C LEU A 119 10.95 -4.83 -1.01
N LYS A 120 11.89 -5.65 -0.50
CA LYS A 120 13.32 -5.31 -0.46
C LYS A 120 13.95 -5.26 -1.85
N LYS A 121 13.67 -6.25 -2.70
CA LYS A 121 14.16 -6.28 -4.09
C LYS A 121 13.71 -5.05 -4.89
N LYS A 122 12.49 -4.55 -4.62
CA LYS A 122 11.95 -3.33 -5.24
C LYS A 122 12.48 -2.03 -4.62
N GLY A 123 13.36 -2.09 -3.62
CA GLY A 123 14.06 -0.94 -3.05
C GLY A 123 13.34 -0.23 -1.90
N LEU A 124 12.17 -0.73 -1.43
CA LEU A 124 11.40 -0.06 -0.39
C LEU A 124 12.10 -0.01 0.96
N PHE A 125 12.94 -0.99 1.28
CA PHE A 125 13.74 -0.97 2.51
C PHE A 125 14.74 0.17 2.54
N ASN A 126 15.43 0.42 1.42
CA ASN A 126 16.35 1.55 1.32
C ASN A 126 15.59 2.87 1.35
N TRP A 127 14.47 2.97 0.64
CA TRP A 127 13.61 4.16 0.69
C TRP A 127 13.19 4.51 2.12
N LEU A 128 12.76 3.52 2.93
CA LEU A 128 12.40 3.75 4.33
C LEU A 128 13.54 4.39 5.14
N LYS A 129 14.79 3.98 4.94
CA LYS A 129 15.97 4.53 5.65
C LYS A 129 16.29 5.98 5.30
N PHE A 130 15.84 6.46 4.14
CA PHE A 130 16.09 7.82 3.65
C PHE A 130 14.91 8.77 3.87
N LEU A 131 13.83 8.31 4.48
CA LEU A 131 12.73 9.20 4.85
C LEU A 131 13.19 10.17 5.96
N GLU A 132 12.83 11.44 5.82
CA GLU A 132 13.11 12.46 6.84
C GLU A 132 11.92 12.54 7.82
N TYR A 133 12.20 12.57 9.13
CA TYR A 133 11.17 12.51 10.18
C TYR A 133 11.27 13.68 11.15
N ASN A 134 10.16 14.37 11.38
CA ASN A 134 10.00 15.38 12.44
C ASN A 134 8.75 15.10 13.31
N ASP A 135 8.02 14.01 13.03
CA ASP A 135 6.76 13.65 13.68
C ASP A 135 6.92 12.29 14.39
N PRO A 136 6.69 12.20 15.71
CA PRO A 136 6.87 10.96 16.46
C PRO A 136 6.04 9.78 15.95
N VAL A 137 4.81 10.02 15.50
CA VAL A 137 3.92 8.97 14.98
C VAL A 137 4.45 8.41 13.67
N PHE A 138 4.93 9.27 12.78
CA PHE A 138 5.57 8.86 11.54
C PHE A 138 6.84 8.05 11.82
N THR A 139 7.68 8.49 12.77
CA THR A 139 8.89 7.78 13.19
C THR A 139 8.59 6.37 13.70
N ASP A 140 7.59 6.21 14.57
CA ASP A 140 7.15 4.91 15.08
C ASP A 140 6.75 3.94 13.95
N LYS A 141 6.01 4.45 12.96
CA LYS A 141 5.57 3.63 11.82
C LYS A 141 6.73 3.22 10.93
N VAL A 142 7.71 4.09 10.72
CA VAL A 142 8.92 3.77 9.96
C VAL A 142 9.70 2.68 10.67
N GLN A 143 9.89 2.82 11.97
CA GLN A 143 10.58 1.83 12.78
C GLN A 143 9.88 0.46 12.70
N THR A 144 8.55 0.45 12.85
CA THR A 144 7.73 -0.76 12.67
C THR A 144 7.96 -1.41 11.30
N ALA A 145 7.96 -0.62 10.22
CA ALA A 145 8.17 -1.13 8.87
C ALA A 145 9.59 -1.69 8.66
N LEU A 146 10.62 -1.00 9.17
CA LEU A 146 12.00 -1.45 9.10
C LEU A 146 12.19 -2.78 9.84
N GLU A 147 11.67 -2.89 11.06
CA GLU A 147 11.73 -4.11 11.85
C GLU A 147 11.01 -5.28 11.16
N ASN A 148 9.85 -5.03 10.56
CA ASN A 148 9.14 -6.04 9.79
C ASN A 148 9.96 -6.54 8.59
N LEU A 149 10.61 -5.63 7.85
CA LEU A 149 11.43 -6.00 6.69
C LEU A 149 12.77 -6.66 7.06
N SER A 150 13.25 -6.46 8.28
CA SER A 150 14.48 -7.08 8.81
C SER A 150 14.24 -8.40 9.56
N PHE A 151 12.99 -8.76 9.84
CA PHE A 151 12.65 -9.89 10.71
C PHE A 151 13.25 -11.25 10.29
N TYR A 152 13.42 -11.49 8.98
CA TYR A 152 13.98 -12.74 8.45
C TYR A 152 15.44 -12.62 7.96
N GLU A 153 16.16 -11.56 8.34
CA GLU A 153 17.60 -11.43 8.06
C GLU A 153 18.48 -12.25 9.03
N SER A 154 17.89 -12.80 10.10
CA SER A 154 18.62 -13.42 11.21
C SER A 154 18.79 -14.95 11.12
N LYS A 155 18.83 -15.55 9.93
CA LYS A 155 19.16 -16.97 9.75
C LYS A 155 20.00 -17.23 8.52
#